data_AF-A0A1Y3KW84-F1
#
_entry.id   AF-A0A1Y3KW84-F1
#
_cell.length_a   1.000
_cell.length_b   1.000
_cell.length_c   1.000
_cell.angle_alpha   90.00
_cell.angle_beta   90.00
_cell.angle_gamma   90.00
#
_symmetry.space_group_name_H-M   'P 1'
#
loop_
_entity.id
_entity.type
_entity.pdbx_description
1 polymer ?
#
loop_
_entity_poly.entity_id
_entity_poly.type
_entity_poly.pdbx_seq_one_letter_code
_entity_poly.pdbx_strand_id
1 'polypeptide(L)'
;MDPFDSRQADEFATLLALHEHGSFAAAGRVLQRHASVLSKRLAALEQRLGIRLVERTTRQLRFTDEGTRLVERLQHAASLISTAELEACNGAAQVRGRLRVALPGAMGRRWLSPLVAGFSLAYPEVTVDVDYADRFVDIVGEGFDVAVRVGELADNRLVARKLCEHTRILCAAPAYLHRHGAPQRPADLAGHNCLGFSGLRSFPDWRLNGQGGQQTVRVQGSLISNDNEALLVAVRSGVGILAGGDWMMHQDLAEGRLVRVLPQWQLDSASGIYLMRPSARFTTATTLAFKHWMEAAFAKGAPWQRAGASAA
;
A
#
# COMPACT_ATOMS: atom_id res chain seq x y z
N MET A 1 -3.01 11.45 36.56
CA MET A 1 -2.32 10.19 36.90
C MET A 1 -2.36 9.38 35.62
N ASP A 2 -1.21 9.04 35.05
CA ASP A 2 -1.16 8.25 33.81
C ASP A 2 -1.40 6.78 34.15
N PRO A 3 -2.52 6.16 33.71
CA PRO A 3 -2.82 4.76 34.00
C PRO A 3 -1.85 3.76 33.36
N PHE A 4 -0.95 4.21 32.47
CA PHE A 4 0.03 3.37 31.76
C PHE A 4 1.49 3.64 32.13
N ASP A 5 1.76 4.29 33.27
CA ASP A 5 3.12 4.34 33.81
C ASP A 5 3.60 2.91 34.11
N SER A 6 4.70 2.50 33.47
CA SER A 6 5.39 1.22 33.70
C SER A 6 5.54 0.84 35.17
N ARG A 7 5.75 1.83 36.06
CA ARG A 7 5.86 1.59 37.51
C ARG A 7 4.53 1.18 38.14
N GLN A 8 3.43 1.81 37.75
CA GLN A 8 2.10 1.48 38.28
C GLN A 8 1.59 0.16 37.72
N ALA A 9 1.87 -0.14 36.45
CA ALA A 9 1.57 -1.44 35.85
C ALA A 9 2.29 -2.57 36.61
N ASP A 10 3.56 -2.35 36.97
CA ASP A 10 4.37 -3.27 37.77
C ASP A 10 3.83 -3.46 39.21
N GLU A 11 3.28 -2.41 39.82
CA GLU A 11 2.61 -2.47 41.13
C GLU A 11 1.32 -3.29 41.07
N PHE A 12 0.47 -3.04 40.07
CA PHE A 12 -0.78 -3.80 39.89
C PHE A 12 -0.51 -5.27 39.54
N ALA A 13 0.46 -5.55 38.66
CA ALA A 13 0.91 -6.91 38.38
C ALA A 13 1.40 -7.64 39.63
N THR A 14 2.09 -6.93 40.53
CA THR A 14 2.51 -7.48 41.82
C THR A 14 1.34 -7.85 42.71
N LEU A 15 0.33 -6.97 42.83
CA LEU A 15 -0.85 -7.22 43.66
C LEU A 15 -1.67 -8.42 43.14
N LEU A 16 -1.89 -8.48 41.83
CA LEU A 16 -2.61 -9.58 41.17
C LEU A 16 -1.90 -10.93 41.36
N ALA A 17 -0.59 -10.98 41.12
CA ALA A 17 0.19 -12.21 41.29
C ALA A 17 0.25 -12.68 42.76
N LEU A 18 0.25 -11.74 43.72
CA LEU A 18 0.16 -12.08 45.15
C LEU A 18 -1.20 -12.66 45.52
N HIS A 19 -2.28 -12.15 44.94
CA HIS A 19 -3.62 -12.67 45.16
C HIS A 19 -3.77 -14.09 44.60
N GLU A 20 -3.24 -14.34 43.40
CA GLU A 20 -3.36 -15.63 42.73
C GLU A 20 -2.46 -16.71 43.33
N HIS A 21 -1.25 -16.36 43.77
CA HIS A 21 -0.24 -17.33 44.22
C HIS A 21 0.05 -17.33 45.73
N GLY A 22 -0.59 -16.44 46.50
CA GLY A 22 -0.62 -16.47 47.97
C GLY A 22 0.69 -16.17 48.69
N SER A 23 1.82 -15.96 47.99
CA SER A 23 3.10 -15.63 48.60
C SER A 23 4.02 -14.83 47.67
N PHE A 24 4.90 -14.01 48.25
CA PHE A 24 5.91 -13.24 47.49
C PHE A 24 6.87 -14.14 46.72
N ALA A 25 7.22 -15.30 47.28
CA ALA A 25 8.11 -16.25 46.61
C ALA A 25 7.45 -16.90 45.39
N ALA A 26 6.16 -17.23 45.47
CA ALA A 26 5.42 -17.80 44.34
C ALA A 26 5.12 -16.75 43.27
N ALA A 27 4.63 -15.57 43.66
CA ALA A 27 4.42 -14.44 42.75
C ALA A 27 5.71 -14.00 42.05
N GLY A 28 6.84 -14.00 42.78
CA GLY A 28 8.15 -13.66 42.23
C GLY A 28 8.63 -14.60 41.14
N ARG A 29 8.34 -15.91 41.27
CA ARG A 29 8.65 -16.91 40.23
C ARG A 29 7.89 -16.64 38.94
N VAL A 30 6.60 -16.31 39.02
CA VAL A 30 5.76 -16.04 37.84
C VAL A 30 6.14 -14.73 37.16
N LEU A 31 6.40 -13.68 37.94
CA LEU A 31 6.80 -12.38 37.41
C LEU A 31 8.29 -12.29 37.05
N GLN A 32 9.08 -13.35 37.26
CA GLN A 32 10.54 -13.37 37.11
C GLN A 32 11.24 -12.23 37.88
N ARG A 33 10.79 -11.97 39.10
CA ARG A 33 11.33 -10.94 40.00
C ARG A 33 11.62 -11.50 41.38
N HIS A 34 12.61 -10.93 42.06
CA HIS A 34 12.94 -11.31 43.44
C HIS A 34 11.82 -10.89 44.41
N ALA A 35 11.54 -11.70 45.43
CA ALA A 35 10.48 -11.43 46.42
C ALA A 35 10.63 -10.07 47.12
N SER A 36 11.88 -9.62 47.34
CA SER A 36 12.19 -8.30 47.90
C SER A 36 11.75 -7.14 47.01
N VAL A 37 11.77 -7.32 45.67
CA VAL A 37 11.28 -6.32 44.71
C VAL A 37 9.76 -6.23 44.78
N LEU A 38 9.07 -7.36 44.80
CA LEU A 38 7.61 -7.39 44.91
C LEU A 38 7.13 -6.80 46.24
N SER A 39 7.83 -7.05 47.35
CA SER A 39 7.51 -6.42 48.63
C SER A 39 7.64 -4.90 48.60
N LYS A 40 8.65 -4.36 47.90
CA LYS A 40 8.82 -2.90 47.73
C LYS A 40 7.71 -2.30 46.87
N ARG A 41 7.32 -2.99 45.79
CA ARG A 41 6.23 -2.56 44.89
C ARG A 41 4.87 -2.54 45.60
N LEU A 42 4.55 -3.58 46.38
CA LEU A 42 3.33 -3.57 47.18
C LEU A 42 3.33 -2.43 48.21
N ALA A 43 4.46 -2.19 48.90
CA ALA A 43 4.56 -1.10 49.85
C ALA A 43 4.39 0.28 49.19
N ALA A 44 4.94 0.47 47.99
CA ALA A 44 4.76 1.69 47.21
C ALA A 44 3.29 1.89 46.81
N LEU A 45 2.61 0.82 46.38
CA LEU A 45 1.18 0.85 46.07
C LEU A 45 0.32 1.23 47.30
N GLU A 46 0.57 0.59 48.45
CA GLU A 46 -0.11 0.91 49.71
C GLU A 46 0.14 2.35 50.15
N GLN A 47 1.39 2.81 50.07
CA GLN A 47 1.77 4.18 50.41
C GLN A 47 1.07 5.20 49.51
N ARG A 48 0.98 4.91 48.21
CA ARG A 48 0.32 5.77 47.22
C ARG A 48 -1.19 5.85 47.43
N LEU A 49 -1.82 4.74 47.80
CA LEU A 49 -3.26 4.68 48.05
C LEU A 49 -3.63 5.10 49.48
N GLY A 50 -2.66 5.21 50.39
CA GLY A 50 -2.88 5.57 51.79
C GLY A 50 -3.59 4.50 52.62
N ILE A 51 -3.66 3.26 52.12
CA ILE A 51 -4.37 2.14 52.74
C ILE A 51 -3.52 0.88 52.73
N ARG A 52 -3.76 -0.01 53.69
CA ARG A 52 -3.23 -1.38 53.63
C ARG A 52 -4.10 -2.21 52.71
N LEU A 53 -3.46 -2.95 51.83
CA LEU A 53 -4.13 -3.89 50.93
C LEU A 53 -3.94 -5.32 51.44
N VAL A 54 -2.83 -5.58 52.15
CA VAL A 54 -2.46 -6.91 52.62
C VAL A 54 -1.96 -6.87 54.07
N GLU A 55 -2.45 -7.78 54.88
CA GLU A 55 -1.99 -8.05 56.23
C GLU A 55 -0.98 -9.22 56.22
N ARG A 56 0.16 -9.05 56.89
CA ARG A 56 1.18 -10.08 57.02
C ARG A 56 1.15 -10.68 58.42
N THR A 57 1.06 -12.00 58.49
CA THR A 57 1.43 -12.76 59.68
C THR A 57 2.67 -13.60 59.36
N THR A 58 3.36 -14.11 60.38
CA THR A 58 4.57 -14.95 60.22
C THR A 58 4.31 -16.28 59.49
N ARG A 59 3.04 -16.61 59.19
CA ARG A 59 2.64 -17.83 58.48
C ARG A 59 1.80 -17.61 57.22
N GLN A 60 1.09 -16.49 57.08
CA GLN A 60 0.16 -16.27 55.96
C GLN A 60 0.05 -14.81 55.52
N LEU A 61 -0.17 -14.64 54.22
CA LEU A 61 -0.50 -13.37 53.56
C LEU A 61 -2.03 -13.29 53.40
N ARG A 62 -2.67 -12.30 54.04
CA ARG A 62 -4.13 -12.14 53.97
C ARG A 62 -4.49 -10.80 53.31
N PHE A 63 -5.38 -10.81 52.34
CA PHE A 63 -5.90 -9.58 51.75
C PHE A 63 -6.91 -8.92 52.69
N THR A 64 -6.88 -7.60 52.74
CA THR A 64 -7.94 -6.77 53.34
C THR A 64 -9.18 -6.75 52.43
N ASP A 65 -10.30 -6.24 52.92
CA ASP A 65 -11.50 -6.05 52.12
C ASP A 65 -11.25 -5.04 50.98
N GLU A 66 -10.52 -3.97 51.26
CA GLU A 66 -10.07 -2.98 50.27
C GLU A 66 -9.14 -3.63 49.23
N GLY A 67 -8.19 -4.46 49.69
CA GLY A 67 -7.28 -5.20 48.83
C GLY A 67 -8.00 -6.15 47.88
N THR A 68 -8.99 -6.87 48.39
CA THR A 68 -9.80 -7.82 47.61
C THR A 68 -10.64 -7.07 46.57
N ARG A 69 -11.34 -6.00 46.96
CA ARG A 69 -12.10 -5.15 46.04
C ARG A 69 -11.24 -4.53 44.94
N LEU A 70 -10.02 -4.10 45.29
CA LEU A 70 -9.09 -3.56 44.31
C LEU A 70 -8.62 -4.64 43.32
N VAL A 71 -8.33 -5.85 43.80
CA VAL A 71 -7.96 -6.99 42.94
C VAL A 71 -9.08 -7.31 41.95
N GLU A 72 -10.33 -7.43 42.41
CA GLU A 72 -11.47 -7.72 41.52
C GLU A 72 -11.58 -6.69 40.40
N ARG A 73 -11.43 -5.40 40.73
CA ARG A 73 -11.46 -4.31 39.73
C ARG A 73 -10.28 -4.37 38.76
N LEU A 74 -9.08 -4.68 39.25
CA LEU A 74 -7.89 -4.81 38.41
C LEU A 74 -7.94 -6.04 37.50
N GLN A 75 -8.49 -7.17 37.97
CA GLN A 75 -8.72 -8.37 37.15
C GLN A 75 -9.67 -8.06 36.00
N HIS A 76 -10.77 -7.36 36.28
CA HIS A 76 -11.71 -6.93 35.25
C HIS A 76 -11.05 -5.99 34.22
N ALA A 77 -10.27 -5.01 34.68
CA ALA A 77 -9.54 -4.11 33.79
C ALA A 77 -8.50 -4.84 32.93
N ALA A 78 -7.74 -5.77 33.51
CA ALA A 78 -6.79 -6.60 32.77
C ALA A 78 -7.48 -7.46 31.71
N SER A 79 -8.64 -8.06 32.03
CA SER A 79 -9.44 -8.79 31.05
C SER A 79 -9.89 -7.91 29.89
N LEU A 80 -10.35 -6.68 30.16
CA LEU A 80 -10.74 -5.75 29.09
C LEU A 80 -9.56 -5.39 28.17
N ILE A 81 -8.37 -5.20 28.73
CA ILE A 81 -7.15 -4.95 27.94
C ILE A 81 -6.84 -6.15 27.05
N SER A 82 -6.80 -7.36 27.62
CA SER A 82 -6.52 -8.58 26.86
C SER A 82 -7.58 -8.85 25.78
N THR A 83 -8.86 -8.57 26.06
CA THR A 83 -9.94 -8.66 25.06
C THR A 83 -9.71 -7.67 23.92
N ALA A 84 -9.36 -6.41 24.22
CA ALA A 84 -9.08 -5.41 23.19
C ALA A 84 -7.86 -5.79 22.32
N GLU A 85 -6.81 -6.35 22.93
CA GLU A 85 -5.64 -6.86 22.20
C GLU A 85 -6.03 -8.04 21.29
N LEU A 86 -6.81 -8.99 21.80
CA LEU A 86 -7.34 -10.13 21.03
C LEU A 86 -8.25 -9.68 19.89
N GLU A 87 -9.12 -8.70 20.11
CA GLU A 87 -9.98 -8.12 19.08
C GLU A 87 -9.15 -7.45 17.97
N ALA A 88 -8.10 -6.71 18.33
CA ALA A 88 -7.18 -6.12 17.37
C ALA A 88 -6.44 -7.19 16.55
N CYS A 89 -5.93 -8.24 17.21
CA CYS A 89 -5.27 -9.36 16.54
C CYS A 89 -6.22 -10.14 15.62
N ASN A 90 -7.43 -10.46 16.09
CA ASN A 90 -8.44 -11.17 15.32
C ASN A 90 -8.95 -10.34 14.14
N GLY A 91 -9.15 -9.04 14.35
CA GLY A 91 -9.45 -8.09 13.28
C GLY A 91 -8.36 -8.05 12.21
N ALA A 92 -7.09 -8.07 12.61
CA ALA A 92 -5.96 -8.12 11.70
C ALA A 92 -5.81 -9.47 10.96
N ALA A 93 -6.31 -10.57 11.52
CA ALA A 93 -6.23 -11.91 10.94
C ALA A 93 -7.38 -12.27 9.98
N GLN A 94 -8.50 -11.53 10.04
CA GLN A 94 -9.67 -11.73 9.16
C GLN A 94 -9.65 -10.75 7.98
N VAL A 95 -10.18 -11.17 6.83
CA VAL A 95 -10.32 -10.31 5.64
C VAL A 95 -11.60 -9.47 5.76
N ARG A 96 -11.56 -8.45 6.61
CA ARG A 96 -12.66 -7.50 6.87
C ARG A 96 -12.13 -6.10 7.16
N GLY A 97 -13.02 -5.12 7.30
CA GLY A 97 -12.68 -3.74 7.69
C GLY A 97 -12.43 -2.84 6.49
N ARG A 98 -11.64 -1.77 6.66
CA ARG A 98 -11.35 -0.79 5.59
C ARG A 98 -10.00 -1.07 4.96
N LEU A 99 -9.93 -1.00 3.62
CA LEU A 99 -8.71 -1.08 2.84
C LEU A 99 -8.57 0.20 2.00
N ARG A 100 -7.53 1.00 2.25
CA ARG A 100 -7.25 2.22 1.48
C ARG A 100 -6.23 1.94 0.39
N VAL A 101 -6.62 2.16 -0.86
CA VAL A 101 -5.82 1.82 -2.04
C VAL A 101 -5.58 3.06 -2.90
N ALA A 102 -4.32 3.33 -3.25
CA ALA A 102 -3.97 4.36 -4.23
C ALA A 102 -3.67 3.71 -5.59
N LEU A 103 -4.39 4.11 -6.64
CA LEU A 103 -4.22 3.60 -7.99
C LEU A 103 -3.84 4.73 -8.97
N PRO A 104 -3.08 4.45 -10.04
CA PRO A 104 -2.81 5.43 -11.09
C PRO A 104 -4.14 5.87 -11.72
N GLY A 105 -4.29 7.13 -12.09
CA GLY A 105 -5.58 7.69 -12.52
C GLY A 105 -6.17 6.95 -13.72
N ALA A 106 -5.53 7.10 -14.88
CA ALA A 106 -6.01 6.51 -16.13
C ALA A 106 -5.97 4.97 -16.13
N MET A 107 -4.85 4.37 -15.72
CA MET A 107 -4.74 2.90 -15.68
C MET A 107 -5.64 2.28 -14.62
N GLY A 108 -5.76 2.92 -13.46
CA GLY A 108 -6.64 2.50 -12.39
C GLY A 108 -8.07 2.41 -12.86
N ARG A 109 -8.59 3.49 -13.45
CA ARG A 109 -9.96 3.54 -13.98
C ARG A 109 -10.20 2.49 -15.08
N ARG A 110 -9.29 2.36 -16.05
CA ARG A 110 -9.51 1.48 -17.21
C ARG A 110 -9.31 0.00 -16.90
N TRP A 111 -8.29 -0.35 -16.11
CA TRP A 111 -7.83 -1.74 -16.00
C TRP A 111 -7.89 -2.32 -14.58
N LEU A 112 -7.80 -1.48 -13.54
CA LEU A 112 -7.76 -1.96 -12.15
C LEU A 112 -9.12 -1.88 -11.46
N SER A 113 -9.99 -0.93 -11.82
CA SER A 113 -11.35 -0.83 -11.28
C SER A 113 -12.18 -2.12 -11.43
N PRO A 114 -12.12 -2.87 -12.55
CA PRO A 114 -12.77 -4.17 -12.64
C PRO A 114 -12.23 -5.19 -11.62
N LEU A 115 -10.93 -5.16 -11.34
CA LEU A 115 -10.30 -6.02 -10.34
C LEU A 115 -10.71 -5.63 -8.92
N VAL A 116 -10.82 -4.33 -8.64
CA VAL A 116 -11.33 -3.81 -7.36
C VAL A 116 -12.80 -4.21 -7.16
N ALA A 117 -13.62 -4.11 -8.20
CA ALA A 117 -15.02 -4.55 -8.14
C ALA A 117 -15.10 -6.06 -7.85
N GLY A 118 -14.30 -6.87 -8.56
CA GLY A 118 -14.22 -8.31 -8.29
C GLY A 118 -13.76 -8.64 -6.88
N PHE A 119 -12.79 -7.90 -6.33
CA PHE A 119 -12.36 -8.06 -4.94
C PHE A 119 -13.48 -7.72 -3.95
N SER A 120 -14.21 -6.62 -4.19
CA SER A 120 -15.32 -6.18 -3.32
C SER A 120 -16.47 -7.19 -3.32
N LEU A 121 -16.70 -7.88 -4.43
CA LEU A 121 -17.67 -8.99 -4.52
C LEU A 121 -17.18 -10.24 -3.76
N ALA A 122 -15.88 -10.54 -3.84
CA ALA A 122 -15.29 -11.69 -3.16
C ALA A 122 -15.17 -11.51 -1.64
N TYR A 123 -15.03 -10.27 -1.18
CA TYR A 123 -14.84 -9.92 0.24
C TYR A 123 -15.82 -8.81 0.68
N PRO A 124 -17.12 -9.12 0.84
CA PRO A 124 -18.16 -8.11 1.11
C PRO A 124 -18.03 -7.44 2.48
N GLU A 125 -17.28 -8.03 3.43
CA GLU A 125 -16.97 -7.44 4.73
C GLU A 125 -15.83 -6.39 4.68
N VAL A 126 -15.24 -6.18 3.50
CA VAL A 126 -14.19 -5.19 3.27
C VAL A 126 -14.77 -3.96 2.57
N THR A 127 -14.65 -2.80 3.20
CA THR A 127 -14.86 -1.51 2.53
C THR A 127 -13.57 -1.09 1.84
N VAL A 128 -13.56 -1.12 0.51
CA VAL A 128 -12.41 -0.66 -0.28
C VAL A 128 -12.57 0.84 -0.59
N ASP A 129 -11.66 1.65 -0.07
CA ASP A 129 -11.58 3.09 -0.29
C ASP A 129 -10.45 3.37 -1.29
N VAL A 130 -10.79 3.85 -2.49
CA VAL A 130 -9.84 3.96 -3.60
C VAL A 130 -9.62 5.42 -4.00
N ASP A 131 -8.36 5.83 -4.00
CA ASP A 131 -7.91 7.09 -4.58
C ASP A 131 -7.29 6.83 -5.97
N TYR A 132 -7.72 7.58 -6.98
CA TYR A 132 -7.22 7.50 -8.35
C TYR A 132 -6.45 8.78 -8.67
N ALA A 133 -5.12 8.73 -8.56
CA ALA A 133 -4.29 9.91 -8.73
C ALA A 133 -3.01 9.62 -9.52
N ASP A 134 -2.69 10.52 -10.46
CA ASP A 134 -1.46 10.45 -11.27
C ASP A 134 -0.25 11.12 -10.60
N ARG A 135 -0.43 11.63 -9.36
CA ARG A 135 0.64 12.21 -8.54
C ARG A 135 1.38 11.15 -7.73
N PHE A 136 2.57 11.48 -7.26
CA PHE A 136 3.26 10.68 -6.25
C PHE A 136 2.60 10.87 -4.86
N VAL A 137 1.63 10.01 -4.51
CA VAL A 137 1.15 9.82 -3.13
C VAL A 137 2.23 9.31 -2.16
N ASP A 138 2.25 9.86 -0.95
CA ASP A 138 2.98 9.32 0.19
C ASP A 138 2.14 8.23 0.85
N ILE A 139 2.49 6.96 0.61
CA ILE A 139 1.73 5.81 1.10
C ILE A 139 1.63 5.83 2.64
N VAL A 140 2.70 6.24 3.32
CA VAL A 140 2.75 6.23 4.80
C VAL A 140 2.08 7.49 5.35
N GLY A 141 2.50 8.67 4.89
CA GLY A 141 1.98 9.95 5.36
C GLY A 141 0.49 10.15 5.09
N GLU A 142 -0.03 9.59 4.00
CA GLU A 142 -1.45 9.69 3.63
C GLU A 142 -2.29 8.49 4.09
N GLY A 143 -1.66 7.49 4.73
CA GLY A 143 -2.35 6.35 5.33
C GLY A 143 -2.99 5.40 4.31
N PHE A 144 -2.27 5.08 3.23
CA PHE A 144 -2.66 4.05 2.27
C PHE A 144 -2.11 2.68 2.69
N ASP A 145 -2.92 1.63 2.55
CA ASP A 145 -2.50 0.26 2.81
C ASP A 145 -1.73 -0.34 1.63
N VAL A 146 -2.16 0.00 0.41
CA VAL A 146 -1.59 -0.48 -0.85
C VAL A 146 -1.58 0.67 -1.87
N ALA A 147 -0.54 0.72 -2.70
CA ALA A 147 -0.53 1.56 -3.89
C ALA A 147 -0.10 0.77 -5.13
N VAL A 148 -0.66 1.08 -6.30
CA VAL A 148 -0.12 0.64 -7.58
C VAL A 148 0.61 1.78 -8.26
N ARG A 149 1.82 1.53 -8.75
CA ARG A 149 2.69 2.51 -9.41
C ARG A 149 3.15 2.05 -10.77
N VAL A 150 3.40 3.02 -11.64
CA VAL A 150 3.95 2.84 -12.99
C VAL A 150 5.24 3.63 -13.08
N GLY A 151 6.30 3.03 -13.62
CA GLY A 151 7.56 3.74 -13.82
C GLY A 151 8.72 3.09 -13.09
N GLU A 152 9.81 3.82 -12.97
CA GLU A 152 10.96 3.44 -12.15
C GLU A 152 10.63 3.65 -10.67
N LEU A 153 11.05 2.71 -9.84
CA LEU A 153 11.01 2.87 -8.39
C LEU A 153 12.25 3.66 -7.96
N ALA A 154 12.05 4.84 -7.36
CA ALA A 154 13.09 5.46 -6.56
C ALA A 154 13.32 4.58 -5.32
N ASP A 155 14.59 4.46 -4.90
CA ASP A 155 15.04 3.60 -3.80
C ASP A 155 14.39 4.04 -2.47
N ASN A 156 13.21 3.47 -2.18
CA ASN A 156 12.38 3.84 -1.05
C ASN A 156 12.17 2.62 -0.15
N ARG A 157 12.09 2.86 1.17
CA ARG A 157 11.85 1.88 2.25
C ARG A 157 10.54 1.06 2.13
N LEU A 158 9.82 1.20 1.03
CA LEU A 158 8.53 0.57 0.74
C LEU A 158 8.75 -0.83 0.16
N VAL A 159 7.84 -1.74 0.47
CA VAL A 159 7.89 -3.09 -0.10
C VAL A 159 7.20 -3.08 -1.44
N ALA A 160 7.97 -3.17 -2.52
CA ALA A 160 7.47 -3.17 -3.89
C ALA A 160 7.50 -4.58 -4.49
N ARG A 161 6.41 -4.95 -5.16
CA ARG A 161 6.27 -6.18 -5.93
C ARG A 161 5.94 -5.84 -7.38
N LYS A 162 6.78 -6.26 -8.32
CA LYS A 162 6.50 -6.10 -9.76
C LYS A 162 5.32 -6.98 -10.16
N LEU A 163 4.29 -6.38 -10.74
CA LEU A 163 3.12 -7.06 -11.30
C LEU A 163 3.35 -7.42 -12.78
N CYS A 164 3.91 -6.49 -13.56
CA CYS A 164 4.28 -6.72 -14.96
C CYS A 164 5.30 -5.68 -15.46
N GLU A 165 5.83 -5.90 -16.65
CA GLU A 165 6.61 -4.91 -17.40
C GLU A 165 5.72 -3.74 -17.82
N HIS A 166 6.29 -2.54 -17.88
CA HIS A 166 5.63 -1.37 -18.43
C HIS A 166 6.33 -0.93 -19.70
N THR A 167 5.64 -1.05 -20.83
CA THR A 167 6.16 -0.67 -22.14
C THR A 167 5.54 0.64 -22.59
N ARG A 168 6.37 1.60 -23.01
CA ARG A 168 5.88 2.80 -23.68
C ARG A 168 6.19 2.74 -25.17
N ILE A 169 5.16 3.00 -25.95
CA ILE A 169 5.18 2.96 -27.42
C ILE A 169 4.80 4.32 -27.98
N LEU A 170 5.09 4.51 -29.28
CA LEU A 170 4.74 5.71 -30.02
C LEU A 170 3.61 5.38 -30.98
N CYS A 171 2.54 6.17 -30.97
CA CYS A 171 1.40 5.98 -31.87
C CYS A 171 0.92 7.31 -32.45
N ALA A 172 0.27 7.21 -33.60
CA ALA A 172 -0.46 8.32 -34.24
C ALA A 172 -1.73 7.78 -34.91
N ALA A 173 -2.73 8.64 -35.13
CA ALA A 173 -3.88 8.27 -35.94
C ALA A 173 -3.48 8.14 -37.42
N PRO A 174 -4.10 7.22 -38.19
CA PRO A 174 -3.87 7.09 -39.63
C PRO A 174 -4.04 8.41 -40.39
N ALA A 175 -5.01 9.25 -39.99
CA ALA A 175 -5.27 10.54 -40.61
C ALA A 175 -4.12 11.54 -40.44
N TYR A 176 -3.41 11.50 -39.30
CA TYR A 176 -2.22 12.33 -39.11
C TYR A 176 -1.09 11.87 -40.04
N LEU A 177 -0.85 10.56 -40.12
CA LEU A 177 0.20 9.99 -40.96
C LEU A 177 -0.04 10.22 -42.45
N HIS A 178 -1.30 10.24 -42.90
CA HIS A 178 -1.63 10.61 -44.28
C HIS A 178 -1.26 12.06 -44.61
N ARG A 179 -1.40 12.99 -43.67
CA ARG A 179 -1.11 14.41 -43.89
C ARG A 179 0.37 14.76 -43.73
N HIS A 180 1.07 14.08 -42.81
CA HIS A 180 2.42 14.47 -42.38
C HIS A 180 3.50 13.42 -42.71
N GLY A 181 3.13 12.26 -43.24
CA GLY A 181 4.02 11.11 -43.39
C GLY A 181 4.27 10.40 -42.05
N ALA A 182 4.90 9.23 -42.13
CA ALA A 182 5.32 8.46 -40.95
C ALA A 182 6.84 8.63 -40.71
N PRO A 183 7.29 8.89 -39.47
CA PRO A 183 8.72 8.97 -39.16
C PRO A 183 9.37 7.60 -39.38
N GLN A 184 10.52 7.58 -40.05
CA GLN A 184 11.26 6.35 -40.35
C GLN A 184 12.38 6.12 -39.34
N ARG A 185 12.88 7.20 -38.73
CA ARG A 185 13.98 7.21 -37.76
C ARG A 185 13.59 8.09 -36.56
N PRO A 186 14.13 7.85 -35.36
CA PRO A 186 13.91 8.71 -34.20
C PRO A 186 14.14 10.20 -34.47
N ALA A 187 15.20 10.55 -35.19
CA ALA A 187 15.53 11.95 -35.51
C ALA A 187 14.40 12.69 -36.27
N ASP A 188 13.57 11.96 -37.03
CA ASP A 188 12.48 12.55 -37.82
C ASP A 188 11.37 13.12 -36.91
N LEU A 189 11.27 12.66 -35.66
CA LEU A 189 10.30 13.15 -34.67
C LEU A 189 10.46 14.65 -34.37
N ALA A 190 11.65 15.22 -34.56
CA ALA A 190 11.88 16.65 -34.41
C ALA A 190 11.07 17.49 -35.41
N GLY A 191 10.67 16.90 -36.55
CA GLY A 191 9.81 17.53 -37.56
C GLY A 191 8.31 17.23 -37.42
N HIS A 192 7.91 16.43 -36.43
CA HIS A 192 6.51 16.06 -36.20
C HIS A 192 5.92 16.77 -34.98
N ASN A 193 4.59 16.95 -34.99
CA ASN A 193 3.86 17.42 -33.83
C ASN A 193 3.81 16.31 -32.76
N CYS A 194 4.69 16.37 -31.76
CA CYS A 194 4.79 15.37 -30.71
C CYS A 194 4.07 15.86 -29.44
N LEU A 195 3.02 15.15 -29.04
CA LEU A 195 2.20 15.51 -27.89
C LEU A 195 2.96 15.23 -26.59
N GLY A 196 3.06 16.24 -25.72
CA GLY A 196 3.89 16.18 -24.52
C GLY A 196 3.13 15.68 -23.29
N PHE A 197 3.63 14.63 -22.65
CA PHE A 197 3.18 14.24 -21.32
C PHE A 197 4.08 14.89 -20.27
N SER A 198 3.57 15.88 -19.54
CA SER A 198 4.36 16.62 -18.53
C SER A 198 4.66 15.78 -17.28
N GLY A 199 3.98 14.65 -17.08
CA GLY A 199 4.29 13.69 -16.02
C GLY A 199 5.46 12.75 -16.35
N LEU A 200 5.98 12.77 -17.58
CA LEU A 200 7.17 12.02 -17.97
C LEU A 200 8.41 12.77 -17.48
N ARG A 201 9.20 12.17 -16.59
CA ARG A 201 10.43 12.79 -16.04
C ARG A 201 11.42 13.21 -17.13
N SER A 202 11.53 12.45 -18.21
CA SER A 202 12.44 12.71 -19.32
C SER A 202 11.92 13.79 -20.27
N PHE A 203 10.63 14.14 -20.25
CA PHE A 203 10.06 15.16 -21.13
C PHE A 203 10.72 16.54 -20.89
N PRO A 204 11.04 17.32 -21.95
CA PRO A 204 10.74 17.08 -23.38
C PRO A 204 11.71 16.19 -24.17
N ASP A 205 12.61 15.46 -23.53
CA ASP A 205 13.60 14.62 -24.20
C ASP A 205 13.12 13.16 -24.24
N TRP A 206 12.66 12.71 -25.41
CA TRP A 206 12.26 11.32 -25.61
C TRP A 206 13.49 10.42 -25.79
N ARG A 207 13.74 9.55 -24.81
CA ARG A 207 14.82 8.54 -24.86
C ARG A 207 14.28 7.24 -25.44
N LEU A 208 14.62 7.02 -26.70
CA LEU A 208 14.16 5.89 -27.50
C LEU A 208 15.21 4.79 -27.48
N ASN A 209 14.80 3.60 -27.07
CA ASN A 209 15.64 2.43 -26.99
C ASN A 209 15.26 1.47 -28.10
N GLY A 210 16.25 1.06 -28.91
CA GLY A 210 16.09 0.09 -29.99
C GLY A 210 17.31 -0.81 -30.09
N GLN A 211 17.33 -1.72 -31.06
CA GLN A 211 18.45 -2.68 -31.24
C GLN A 211 19.80 -2.00 -31.50
N GLY A 212 19.80 -0.80 -32.09
CA GLY A 212 21.00 0.01 -32.36
C GLY A 212 21.46 0.88 -31.18
N GLY A 213 20.89 0.70 -29.99
CA GLY A 213 21.19 1.50 -28.80
C GLY A 213 20.12 2.55 -28.47
N GLN A 214 20.47 3.47 -27.57
CA GLN A 214 19.60 4.56 -27.15
C GLN A 214 19.79 5.79 -28.05
N GLN A 215 18.69 6.42 -28.47
CA GLN A 215 18.68 7.73 -29.12
C GLN A 215 17.79 8.69 -28.33
N THR A 216 18.30 9.88 -28.03
CA THR A 216 17.52 10.92 -27.36
C THR A 216 17.10 11.95 -28.39
N VAL A 217 15.80 12.23 -28.46
CA VAL A 217 15.24 13.22 -29.36
C VAL A 217 14.46 14.23 -28.54
N ARG A 218 14.85 15.50 -28.64
CA ARG A 218 14.06 16.57 -28.03
C ARG A 218 12.86 16.87 -28.92
N VAL A 219 11.67 16.64 -28.37
CA VAL A 219 10.43 16.78 -29.12
C VAL A 219 9.70 18.09 -28.80
N GLN A 220 8.85 18.53 -29.72
CA GLN A 220 8.01 19.70 -29.56
C GLN A 220 6.62 19.40 -30.13
N GLY A 221 5.60 20.09 -29.63
CA GLY A 221 4.26 19.95 -30.16
C GLY A 221 3.28 20.97 -29.62
N SER A 222 2.08 20.96 -30.18
CA SER A 222 1.02 21.93 -29.92
C SER A 222 0.21 21.64 -28.65
N LEU A 223 0.42 20.49 -28.00
CA LEU A 223 -0.28 20.12 -26.77
C LEU A 223 0.68 19.47 -25.77
N ILE A 224 0.66 19.98 -24.54
CA ILE A 224 1.33 19.39 -23.38
C ILE A 224 0.26 19.20 -22.29
N SER A 225 0.21 18.02 -21.68
CA SER A 225 -0.76 17.70 -20.63
C SER A 225 -0.16 16.76 -19.59
N ASN A 226 -0.65 16.87 -18.36
CA ASN A 226 -0.38 15.93 -17.26
C ASN A 226 -1.39 14.77 -17.22
N ASP A 227 -2.35 14.72 -18.15
CA ASP A 227 -3.39 13.70 -18.21
C ASP A 227 -3.26 12.87 -19.50
N ASN A 228 -3.10 11.55 -19.32
CA ASN A 228 -2.92 10.61 -20.42
C ASN A 228 -4.19 10.40 -21.25
N GLU A 229 -5.39 10.49 -20.66
CA GLU A 229 -6.64 10.34 -21.41
C GLU A 229 -6.89 11.57 -22.31
N ALA A 230 -6.57 12.77 -21.84
CA ALA A 230 -6.63 13.98 -22.67
C ALA A 230 -5.68 13.88 -23.88
N LEU A 231 -4.46 13.38 -23.68
CA LEU A 231 -3.51 13.12 -24.77
C LEU A 231 -3.99 12.02 -25.71
N LEU A 232 -4.64 10.98 -25.18
CA LEU A 232 -5.20 9.89 -25.98
C LEU A 232 -6.32 10.39 -26.89
N VAL A 233 -7.19 11.28 -26.42
CA VAL A 233 -8.21 11.93 -27.25
C VAL A 233 -7.55 12.73 -28.36
N ALA A 234 -6.54 13.54 -28.04
CA ALA A 234 -5.85 14.37 -29.04
C ALA A 234 -5.14 13.53 -30.13
N VAL A 235 -4.46 12.44 -29.76
CA VAL A 235 -3.81 11.57 -30.76
C VAL A 235 -4.84 10.87 -31.65
N ARG A 236 -5.98 10.43 -31.10
CA ARG A 236 -7.10 9.84 -31.87
C ARG A 236 -7.69 10.83 -32.88
N SER A 237 -7.79 12.11 -32.50
CA SER A 237 -8.21 13.19 -33.41
C SER A 237 -7.15 13.54 -34.47
N GLY A 238 -5.99 12.89 -34.47
CA GLY A 238 -4.92 13.12 -35.43
C GLY A 238 -4.17 14.43 -35.20
N VAL A 239 -4.10 14.91 -33.95
CA VAL A 239 -3.34 16.12 -33.61
C VAL A 239 -1.84 15.89 -33.81
N GLY A 240 -1.31 14.71 -33.46
CA GLY A 240 0.13 14.46 -33.47
C GLY A 240 0.53 13.02 -33.20
N ILE A 241 1.78 12.84 -32.76
CA ILE A 241 2.35 11.59 -32.28
C ILE A 241 2.35 11.61 -30.75
N LEU A 242 1.88 10.54 -30.11
CA LEU A 242 1.92 10.37 -28.67
C LEU A 242 2.87 9.23 -28.30
N ALA A 243 3.75 9.48 -27.34
CA ALA A 243 4.48 8.44 -26.64
C ALA A 243 3.81 8.16 -25.28
N GLY A 244 3.36 6.92 -25.04
CA GLY A 244 2.61 6.57 -23.84
C GLY A 244 2.59 5.07 -23.58
N GLY A 245 1.98 4.65 -22.47
CA GLY A 245 1.91 3.24 -22.11
C GLY A 245 1.14 2.41 -23.15
N ASP A 246 1.60 1.20 -23.44
CA ASP A 246 0.89 0.27 -24.34
C ASP A 246 -0.55 -0.02 -23.84
N TRP A 247 -0.72 -0.12 -22.52
CA TRP A 247 -2.00 -0.35 -21.85
C TRP A 247 -3.08 0.69 -22.18
N MET A 248 -2.72 1.94 -22.48
CA MET A 248 -3.71 2.97 -22.85
C MET A 248 -4.06 2.96 -24.34
N MET A 249 -3.22 2.38 -25.19
CA MET A 249 -3.42 2.39 -26.65
C MET A 249 -3.85 1.03 -27.22
N HIS A 250 -3.85 -0.02 -26.40
CA HIS A 250 -4.10 -1.40 -26.84
C HIS A 250 -5.37 -1.55 -27.70
N GLN A 251 -6.51 -1.05 -27.23
CA GLN A 251 -7.78 -1.13 -27.97
C GLN A 251 -7.74 -0.31 -29.26
N ASP A 252 -7.15 0.88 -29.23
CA ASP A 252 -7.05 1.72 -30.43
C ASP A 252 -6.16 1.13 -31.51
N LEU A 253 -5.11 0.40 -31.12
CA LEU A 253 -4.26 -0.34 -32.04
C LEU A 253 -4.99 -1.55 -32.64
N ALA A 254 -5.73 -2.30 -31.81
CA ALA A 254 -6.50 -3.45 -32.27
C ALA A 254 -7.61 -3.04 -33.26
N GLU A 255 -8.25 -1.89 -33.04
CA GLU A 255 -9.32 -1.36 -33.88
C GLU A 255 -8.82 -0.48 -35.04
N GLY A 256 -7.51 -0.34 -35.21
CA GLY A 256 -6.90 0.47 -36.29
C GLY A 256 -7.12 1.98 -36.16
N ARG A 257 -7.65 2.46 -35.02
CA ARG A 257 -7.79 3.90 -34.73
C ARG A 257 -6.45 4.59 -34.54
N LEU A 258 -5.47 3.86 -34.01
CA LEU A 258 -4.09 4.28 -33.89
C LEU A 258 -3.18 3.26 -34.58
N VAL A 259 -2.04 3.74 -35.05
CA VAL A 259 -0.98 2.93 -35.65
C VAL A 259 0.31 3.22 -34.91
N ARG A 260 1.06 2.15 -34.60
CA ARG A 260 2.38 2.27 -33.98
C ARG A 260 3.37 2.88 -34.98
N VAL A 261 4.04 3.94 -34.57
CA VAL A 261 5.16 4.53 -35.32
C VAL A 261 6.47 4.08 -34.67
N LEU A 262 7.52 3.94 -35.47
CA LEU A 262 8.84 3.48 -35.00
C LEU A 262 8.73 2.18 -34.16
N PRO A 263 8.10 1.10 -34.66
CA PRO A 263 7.78 -0.10 -33.88
C PRO A 263 9.00 -0.83 -33.29
N GLN A 264 10.19 -0.60 -33.84
CA GLN A 264 11.46 -1.11 -33.36
C GLN A 264 12.04 -0.31 -32.18
N TRP A 265 11.36 0.76 -31.76
CA TRP A 265 11.76 1.64 -30.66
C TRP A 265 10.73 1.61 -29.53
N GLN A 266 11.22 1.81 -28.30
CA GLN A 266 10.42 1.98 -27.10
C GLN A 266 10.92 3.19 -26.31
N LEU A 267 10.00 3.94 -25.71
CA LEU A 267 10.35 5.07 -24.85
C LEU A 267 10.69 4.57 -23.45
N ASP A 268 11.84 4.96 -22.89
CA ASP A 268 12.27 4.64 -21.53
C ASP A 268 12.12 3.13 -21.17
N SER A 269 13.15 2.32 -21.48
CA SER A 269 13.11 0.85 -21.49
C SER A 269 13.13 0.15 -20.12
N ALA A 270 13.26 0.89 -19.00
CA ALA A 270 13.46 0.31 -17.67
C ALA A 270 12.31 0.64 -16.70
N SER A 271 11.06 0.29 -17.03
CA SER A 271 9.94 0.53 -16.11
C SER A 271 9.01 -0.65 -15.93
N GLY A 272 8.40 -0.74 -14.74
CA GLY A 272 7.43 -1.76 -14.40
C GLY A 272 6.16 -1.17 -13.82
N ILE A 273 5.17 -2.05 -13.63
CA ILE A 273 4.00 -1.77 -12.82
C ILE A 273 4.16 -2.52 -11.51
N TYR A 274 4.07 -1.80 -10.39
CA TYR A 274 4.41 -2.31 -9.08
C TYR A 274 3.25 -2.14 -8.11
N LEU A 275 3.01 -3.16 -7.29
CA LEU A 275 2.20 -3.06 -6.08
C LEU A 275 3.12 -2.74 -4.91
N MET A 276 2.84 -1.66 -4.19
CA MET A 276 3.63 -1.12 -3.10
C MET A 276 2.86 -1.16 -1.79
N ARG A 277 3.56 -1.38 -0.68
CA ARG A 277 3.02 -1.38 0.69
C ARG A 277 3.98 -0.65 1.65
N PRO A 278 3.49 -0.07 2.76
CA PRO A 278 4.31 0.58 3.78
C PRO A 278 5.39 -0.32 4.39
N SER A 279 5.06 -1.59 4.65
CA SER A 279 5.91 -2.53 5.37
C SER A 279 5.55 -3.98 5.01
N ALA A 280 6.52 -4.90 5.13
CA ALA A 280 6.28 -6.35 5.07
C ALA A 280 5.85 -6.92 6.42
N ARG A 281 6.08 -6.19 7.53
CA ARG A 281 5.71 -6.57 8.90
C ARG A 281 4.37 -5.95 9.28
N PHE A 282 3.58 -6.69 10.05
CA PHE A 282 2.27 -6.27 10.58
C PHE A 282 1.25 -5.90 9.50
N THR A 283 1.33 -6.53 8.33
CA THR A 283 0.32 -6.39 7.28
C THR A 283 -0.95 -7.14 7.68
N THR A 284 -2.11 -6.47 7.57
CA THR A 284 -3.41 -7.10 7.82
C THR A 284 -3.74 -8.18 6.79
N ALA A 285 -4.59 -9.14 7.16
CA ALA A 285 -5.09 -10.17 6.25
C ALA A 285 -5.80 -9.57 5.04
N THR A 286 -6.55 -8.47 5.22
CA THR A 286 -7.20 -7.72 4.13
C THR A 286 -6.20 -7.21 3.09
N THR A 287 -5.12 -6.58 3.54
CA THR A 287 -4.06 -6.08 2.65
C THR A 287 -3.33 -7.22 1.93
N LEU A 288 -3.09 -8.35 2.60
CA LEU A 288 -2.49 -9.53 1.97
C LEU A 288 -3.44 -10.19 0.96
N ALA A 289 -4.73 -10.29 1.27
CA ALA A 289 -5.75 -10.81 0.37
C ALA A 289 -5.82 -9.95 -0.91
N PHE A 290 -5.83 -8.62 -0.78
CA PHE A 290 -5.83 -7.73 -1.93
C PHE A 290 -4.54 -7.84 -2.74
N LYS A 291 -3.37 -7.94 -2.09
CA LYS A 291 -2.10 -8.19 -2.79
C LYS A 291 -2.17 -9.49 -3.61
N HIS A 292 -2.59 -10.59 -3.00
CA HIS A 292 -2.67 -11.89 -3.69
C HIS A 292 -3.70 -11.86 -4.82
N TRP A 293 -4.83 -11.19 -4.62
CA TRP A 293 -5.84 -10.96 -5.65
C TRP A 293 -5.25 -10.26 -6.88
N MET A 294 -4.52 -9.17 -6.66
CA MET A 294 -3.86 -8.41 -7.72
C MET A 294 -2.76 -9.24 -8.40
N GLU A 295 -1.92 -9.95 -7.65
CA GLU A 295 -0.90 -10.83 -8.23
C GLU A 295 -1.52 -11.94 -9.09
N ALA A 296 -2.57 -12.59 -8.62
CA ALA A 296 -3.30 -13.61 -9.37
C ALA A 296 -3.90 -13.03 -10.67
N ALA A 297 -4.44 -11.82 -10.62
CA ALA A 297 -4.98 -11.14 -11.79
C ALA A 297 -3.92 -10.85 -12.87
N PHE A 298 -2.65 -10.65 -12.48
CA PHE A 298 -1.54 -10.39 -13.41
C PHE A 298 -0.70 -11.65 -13.74
N ALA A 299 -0.93 -12.78 -13.06
CA ALA A 299 -0.14 -14.01 -13.22
C ALA A 299 -0.19 -14.59 -14.65
N LYS A 300 -1.29 -14.38 -15.39
CA LYS A 300 -1.47 -14.81 -16.78
C LYS A 300 -1.14 -13.71 -17.80
N GLY A 301 -0.38 -12.69 -17.40
CA GLY A 301 -0.12 -11.50 -18.20
C GLY A 301 -1.04 -10.33 -17.83
N ALA A 302 -0.71 -9.15 -18.35
CA ALA A 302 -1.41 -7.93 -17.99
C ALA A 302 -2.88 -7.95 -18.47
N PRO A 303 -3.83 -7.33 -17.75
CA PRO A 303 -5.24 -7.29 -18.14
C PRO A 303 -5.49 -6.82 -19.58
N TRP A 304 -4.75 -5.80 -20.02
CA TRP A 304 -4.88 -5.27 -21.38
C TRP A 304 -4.38 -6.21 -22.46
N GLN A 305 -3.40 -7.06 -22.19
CA GLN A 305 -2.89 -8.01 -23.17
C GLN A 305 -3.88 -9.14 -23.46
N ARG A 306 -4.75 -9.47 -22.49
CA ARG A 306 -5.76 -10.54 -22.61
C ARG A 306 -7.05 -10.06 -23.27
N ALA A 307 -7.40 -8.79 -23.13
CA ALA A 307 -8.61 -8.23 -23.72
C ALA A 307 -8.63 -8.35 -25.26
N GLY A 308 -7.46 -8.31 -25.92
CA GLY A 308 -7.34 -8.55 -27.37
C GLY A 308 -7.37 -10.02 -27.80
N ALA A 309 -7.11 -10.97 -26.91
CA ALA A 309 -7.06 -12.41 -27.24
C ALA A 309 -8.44 -13.07 -27.29
N SER A 310 -9.49 -12.41 -26.78
CA SER A 310 -10.87 -12.91 -26.79
C SER A 310 -11.64 -12.51 -28.06
N ALA A 311 -11.02 -11.77 -28.97
CA ALA A 311 -11.63 -11.27 -30.21
C ALA A 311 -10.99 -11.84 -31.49
N ALA A 312 -10.20 -12.91 -31.37
CA ALA A 312 -9.56 -13.62 -32.47
C ALA A 312 -10.06 -15.07 -32.56
#